data_AF-A0A353Q4F0-F1
#
_entry.id   AF-A0A353Q4F0-F1
#
_cell.length_a   1.000
_cell.length_b   1.000
_cell.length_c   1.000
_cell.angle_alpha   90.00
_cell.angle_beta   90.00
_cell.angle_gamma   90.00
#
_symmetry.space_group_name_H-M   'P 1'
#
loop_
_entity.id
_entity.type
_entity.pdbx_description
1 polymer ?
#
loop_
_entity_poly.entity_id
_entity_poly.type
_entity_poly.pdbx_seq_one_letter_code
_entity_poly.pdbx_strand_id
1 'polypeptide(L)'
;MNRYSFYFFPLSFLLMLFCSCNNDASFDNKVYIESISKVDNLLIKPNIVNEARILQTAIAQPEDKDITVTYQPAPSLVEVYNKAYYDHAVALPEVYYELPEPKVTIAAGSVRSSETSIHFKDINRLDRDSVYVLPVTIVHADLPVLQSAQTIYYVLKGAALINVVADMEDNYLHIDQWVTPTVVNNLSQVTMEALIRCRDYDRLISTVMGIEGRLLIRIGDAGFPSNQIQIATNKGNFPDSDSNKGLPTNEWTHVALTYDSSDGDMKIYVNGKVQSQGTKSIGRVSFDVNGKDGFYIGRSYEDNRYLAGEFSECRIWNVVRTQEEIANNPFEVEPESEGLVAYWKCNDGAGNTVKDHTANGNHLASKNAIKWTPVSLPAKSK
;
A
#
# COMPACT_ATOMS: atom_id res chain seq x y z
N MET A 1 -7.97 80.54 -57.27
CA MET A 1 -7.98 79.32 -56.44
C MET A 1 -9.31 78.63 -56.64
N ASN A 2 -9.24 77.43 -57.21
CA ASN A 2 -10.33 76.77 -57.94
C ASN A 2 -11.32 76.01 -57.04
N ARG A 3 -12.45 75.71 -57.69
CA ARG A 3 -13.79 75.47 -57.18
C ARG A 3 -14.29 74.06 -57.57
N TYR A 4 -15.16 73.51 -56.71
CA TYR A 4 -16.32 72.63 -56.95
C TYR A 4 -16.22 71.16 -57.40
N SER A 5 -17.30 70.48 -56.98
CA SER A 5 -17.69 69.06 -56.91
C SER A 5 -18.31 68.50 -58.21
N PHE A 6 -18.30 67.17 -58.43
CA PHE A 6 -19.50 66.29 -58.60
C PHE A 6 -19.14 64.83 -59.04
N TYR A 7 -20.09 63.93 -58.71
CA TYR A 7 -20.21 62.45 -58.75
C TYR A 7 -19.95 61.68 -60.07
N PHE A 8 -19.69 60.36 -59.98
CA PHE A 8 -20.54 59.25 -60.51
C PHE A 8 -19.95 57.82 -60.20
N PHE A 9 -20.77 56.93 -59.59
CA PHE A 9 -20.66 55.44 -59.53
C PHE A 9 -21.09 54.84 -60.89
N PRO A 10 -21.06 53.51 -61.23
CA PRO A 10 -20.79 52.28 -60.43
C PRO A 10 -19.91 51.20 -61.18
N LEU A 11 -19.64 50.03 -60.56
CA LEU A 11 -20.08 48.70 -61.06
C LEU A 11 -19.57 47.55 -60.17
N SER A 12 -20.52 46.74 -59.71
CA SER A 12 -20.38 45.54 -58.89
C SER A 12 -20.02 44.31 -59.73
N PHE A 13 -19.20 43.39 -59.22
CA PHE A 13 -19.30 41.96 -59.59
C PHE A 13 -19.07 41.06 -58.38
N LEU A 14 -20.12 40.33 -58.03
CA LEU A 14 -20.25 39.37 -56.96
C LEU A 14 -19.67 38.03 -57.46
N LEU A 15 -18.53 37.57 -56.93
CA LEU A 15 -18.04 36.22 -57.17
C LEU A 15 -18.75 35.24 -56.22
N MET A 16 -19.66 34.42 -56.76
CA MET A 16 -20.14 33.22 -56.07
C MET A 16 -19.01 32.19 -56.05
N LEU A 17 -18.44 31.96 -54.87
CA LEU A 17 -17.63 30.78 -54.59
C LEU A 17 -18.57 29.62 -54.28
N PHE A 18 -18.71 28.69 -55.21
CA PHE A 18 -19.29 27.38 -54.91
C PHE A 18 -18.30 26.63 -54.00
N CYS A 19 -18.59 26.59 -52.69
CA CYS A 19 -18.01 25.61 -51.79
C CYS A 19 -18.55 24.23 -52.19
N SER A 20 -17.74 23.46 -52.91
CA SER A 20 -17.90 22.01 -52.93
C SER A 20 -17.39 21.48 -51.60
N CYS A 21 -18.32 21.12 -50.71
CA CYS A 21 -17.98 20.31 -49.55
C CYS A 21 -17.58 18.92 -50.06
N ASN A 22 -16.28 18.62 -50.09
CA ASN A 22 -15.80 17.25 -50.16
C ASN A 22 -16.20 16.54 -48.86
N ASN A 23 -17.28 15.77 -48.93
CA ASN A 23 -17.79 14.94 -47.85
C ASN A 23 -17.16 13.53 -47.88
N ASP A 24 -15.86 13.43 -48.19
CA ASP A 24 -15.13 12.16 -48.20
C ASP A 24 -14.27 12.04 -46.94
N ALA A 25 -14.93 11.80 -45.81
CA ALA A 25 -14.32 11.09 -44.69
C ALA A 25 -14.85 9.66 -44.72
N SER A 26 -14.35 8.85 -45.65
CA SER A 26 -14.52 7.40 -45.55
C SER A 26 -13.65 6.93 -44.38
N PHE A 27 -14.26 6.77 -43.22
CA PHE A 27 -13.63 6.06 -42.12
C PHE A 27 -13.70 4.57 -42.45
N ASP A 28 -12.55 3.95 -42.76
CA ASP A 28 -12.47 2.51 -42.91
C ASP A 28 -13.11 1.83 -41.68
N ASN A 29 -14.09 0.95 -41.91
CA ASN A 29 -14.74 0.22 -40.84
C ASN A 29 -13.78 -0.83 -40.27
N LYS A 30 -13.14 -0.50 -39.13
CA LYS A 30 -12.11 -1.33 -38.50
C LYS A 30 -12.59 -1.84 -37.16
N VAL A 31 -12.21 -3.08 -36.84
CA VAL A 31 -12.45 -3.67 -35.52
C VAL A 31 -11.46 -3.09 -34.52
N TYR A 32 -11.95 -2.74 -33.33
CA TYR A 32 -11.12 -2.30 -32.21
C TYR A 32 -11.65 -2.84 -30.88
N ILE A 33 -10.76 -2.96 -29.89
CA ILE A 33 -11.16 -3.24 -28.51
C ILE A 33 -11.79 -1.98 -27.93
N GLU A 34 -13.04 -2.09 -27.46
CA GLU A 34 -13.76 -1.01 -26.79
C GLU A 34 -13.23 -0.88 -25.36
N SER A 35 -12.45 0.18 -25.10
CA SER A 35 -11.95 0.51 -23.77
C SER A 35 -11.74 2.01 -23.62
N ILE A 36 -11.92 2.51 -22.40
CA ILE A 36 -11.66 3.91 -22.03
C ILE A 36 -10.15 4.22 -22.11
N SER A 37 -9.30 3.21 -21.86
CA SER A 37 -7.85 3.36 -21.93
C SER A 37 -7.17 2.08 -22.39
N LYS A 38 -5.94 2.20 -22.92
CA LYS A 38 -5.15 1.01 -23.29
C LYS A 38 -4.60 0.24 -22.09
N VAL A 39 -4.65 0.82 -20.89
CA VAL A 39 -4.00 0.29 -19.68
C VAL A 39 -5.02 0.20 -18.56
N ASP A 40 -5.36 -1.02 -18.17
CA ASP A 40 -6.18 -1.30 -17.01
C ASP A 40 -5.27 -1.77 -15.86
N ASN A 41 -5.45 -1.20 -14.66
CA ASN A 41 -4.61 -1.50 -13.51
C ASN A 41 -5.37 -2.39 -12.52
N LEU A 42 -4.73 -3.48 -12.09
CA LEU A 42 -5.17 -4.32 -10.99
C LEU A 42 -4.17 -4.22 -9.84
N LEU A 43 -4.68 -4.37 -8.63
CA LEU A 43 -3.89 -4.24 -7.41
C LEU A 43 -3.64 -5.60 -6.78
N ILE A 44 -2.38 -5.92 -6.52
CA ILE A 44 -2.00 -7.12 -5.77
C ILE A 44 -2.16 -6.80 -4.27
N LYS A 45 -3.15 -7.43 -3.65
CA LYS A 45 -3.45 -7.33 -2.21
C LYS A 45 -3.73 -8.71 -1.61
N PRO A 46 -3.42 -8.95 -0.31
CA PRO A 46 -3.66 -10.23 0.35
C PRO A 46 -5.12 -10.72 0.24
N ASN A 47 -6.07 -9.79 0.32
CA ASN A 47 -7.51 -10.07 0.31
C ASN A 47 -8.16 -10.07 -1.09
N ILE A 48 -7.39 -9.86 -2.17
CA ILE A 48 -7.89 -9.93 -3.55
C ILE A 48 -7.29 -11.17 -4.21
N VAL A 49 -8.05 -12.26 -4.21
CA VAL A 49 -7.60 -13.55 -4.75
C VAL A 49 -7.84 -13.65 -6.26
N ASN A 50 -9.05 -13.30 -6.70
CA ASN A 50 -9.48 -13.44 -8.10
C ASN A 50 -10.15 -12.14 -8.57
N GLU A 51 -9.95 -11.80 -9.84
CA GLU A 51 -10.63 -10.69 -10.51
C GLU A 51 -11.01 -11.07 -11.95
N ALA A 52 -11.96 -10.35 -12.55
CA ALA A 52 -12.29 -10.49 -13.97
C ALA A 52 -12.38 -9.12 -14.63
N ARG A 53 -12.09 -9.06 -15.94
CA ARG A 53 -12.28 -7.87 -16.77
C ARG A 53 -13.00 -8.22 -18.04
N ILE A 54 -14.04 -7.45 -18.33
CA ILE A 54 -14.83 -7.59 -19.55
C ILE A 54 -14.00 -7.10 -20.75
N LEU A 55 -14.11 -7.85 -21.84
CA LEU A 55 -13.57 -7.54 -23.15
C LEU A 55 -14.74 -7.45 -24.13
N GLN A 56 -14.77 -6.36 -24.89
CA GLN A 56 -15.74 -6.15 -25.96
C GLN A 56 -15.05 -5.48 -27.14
N THR A 57 -15.43 -5.89 -28.35
CA THR A 57 -14.98 -5.23 -29.58
C THR A 57 -16.10 -4.45 -30.22
N ALA A 58 -15.72 -3.39 -30.92
CA ALA A 58 -16.65 -2.57 -31.69
C ALA A 58 -16.11 -2.29 -33.09
N ILE A 59 -17.02 -1.86 -33.96
CA ILE A 59 -16.79 -1.35 -35.30
C ILE A 59 -17.51 0.00 -35.44
N ALA A 60 -17.08 0.84 -36.39
CA ALA A 60 -17.62 2.20 -36.54
C ALA A 60 -19.01 2.21 -37.22
N GLN A 61 -19.28 1.22 -38.08
CA GLN A 61 -20.51 1.10 -38.85
C GLN A 61 -21.01 -0.35 -38.84
N PRO A 62 -22.33 -0.61 -38.85
CA PRO A 62 -22.85 -1.96 -38.89
C PRO A 62 -22.55 -2.65 -40.23
N GLU A 63 -22.40 -3.97 -40.19
CA GLU A 63 -22.19 -4.82 -41.36
C GLU A 63 -23.42 -5.72 -41.60
N ASP A 64 -23.60 -6.17 -42.85
CA ASP A 64 -24.72 -7.04 -43.25
C ASP A 64 -24.55 -8.51 -42.86
N LYS A 65 -23.39 -8.86 -42.30
CA LYS A 65 -23.03 -10.21 -41.85
C LYS A 65 -22.39 -10.16 -40.47
N ASP A 66 -22.44 -11.29 -39.78
CA ASP A 66 -21.73 -11.46 -38.52
C ASP A 66 -20.21 -11.31 -38.73
N ILE A 67 -19.57 -10.60 -37.81
CA ILE A 67 -18.12 -10.40 -37.77
C ILE A 67 -17.58 -11.16 -36.55
N THR A 68 -16.73 -12.15 -36.81
CA THR A 68 -16.03 -12.92 -35.78
C THR A 68 -14.74 -12.22 -35.41
N VAL A 69 -14.48 -12.10 -34.10
CA VAL A 69 -13.23 -11.57 -33.55
C VAL A 69 -12.68 -12.56 -32.54
N THR A 70 -11.38 -12.83 -32.59
CA THR A 70 -10.68 -13.71 -31.64
C THR A 70 -9.60 -12.94 -30.89
N TYR A 71 -9.70 -12.97 -29.57
CA TYR A 71 -8.69 -12.48 -28.65
C TYR A 71 -7.67 -13.56 -28.29
N GLN A 72 -6.48 -13.14 -27.90
CA GLN A 72 -5.49 -14.01 -27.27
C GLN A 72 -4.67 -13.24 -26.23
N PRO A 73 -4.38 -13.83 -25.06
CA PRO A 73 -3.31 -13.36 -24.21
C PRO A 73 -1.97 -13.43 -24.97
N ALA A 74 -1.23 -12.32 -25.00
CA ALA A 74 0.00 -12.19 -25.77
C ALA A 74 1.17 -11.72 -24.89
N PRO A 75 1.70 -12.58 -23.99
CA PRO A 75 2.86 -12.26 -23.15
C PRO A 75 4.09 -11.70 -23.91
N SER A 76 4.24 -12.05 -25.19
CA SER A 76 5.31 -11.54 -26.06
C SER A 76 5.23 -10.02 -26.32
N LEU A 77 4.07 -9.38 -26.09
CA LEU A 77 3.90 -7.93 -26.27
C LEU A 77 4.30 -7.10 -25.05
N VAL A 78 4.79 -7.72 -23.97
CA VAL A 78 5.25 -6.98 -22.76
C VAL A 78 6.41 -6.05 -23.07
N GLU A 79 7.32 -6.41 -23.98
CA GLU A 79 8.38 -5.49 -24.40
C GLU A 79 7.83 -4.24 -25.11
N VAL A 80 6.70 -4.36 -25.80
CA VAL A 80 6.03 -3.21 -26.45
C VAL A 80 5.46 -2.28 -25.37
N TYR A 81 4.84 -2.85 -24.33
CA TYR A 81 4.40 -2.09 -23.16
C TYR A 81 5.56 -1.34 -22.50
N ASN A 82 6.64 -2.04 -22.15
CA ASN A 82 7.79 -1.44 -21.46
C ASN A 82 8.39 -0.28 -22.26
N LYS A 83 8.49 -0.41 -23.60
CA LYS A 83 8.95 0.67 -24.48
C LYS A 83 7.96 1.84 -24.56
N ALA A 84 6.66 1.56 -24.60
CA ALA A 84 5.63 2.59 -24.71
C ALA A 84 5.43 3.40 -23.42
N TYR A 85 5.62 2.77 -22.26
CA TYR A 85 5.31 3.34 -20.95
C TYR A 85 6.55 3.61 -20.07
N TYR A 86 7.76 3.40 -20.59
CA TYR A 86 9.03 3.56 -19.86
C TYR A 86 9.08 2.75 -18.56
N ASP A 87 8.65 1.49 -18.64
CA ASP A 87 8.52 0.58 -17.50
C ASP A 87 9.47 -0.63 -17.63
N HIS A 88 9.59 -1.41 -16.55
CA HIS A 88 10.39 -2.63 -16.44
C HIS A 88 9.52 -3.81 -15.97
N ALA A 89 8.31 -3.91 -16.50
CA ALA A 89 7.38 -4.96 -16.14
C ALA A 89 7.76 -6.32 -16.73
N VAL A 90 7.37 -7.39 -16.05
CA VAL A 90 7.49 -8.78 -16.49
C VAL A 90 6.13 -9.30 -16.99
N ALA A 91 6.15 -10.34 -17.82
CA ALA A 91 4.91 -11.00 -18.23
C ALA A 91 4.22 -11.65 -17.03
N LEU A 92 2.90 -11.47 -16.93
CA LEU A 92 2.09 -12.24 -15.98
C LEU A 92 2.21 -13.73 -16.33
N PRO A 93 2.56 -14.63 -15.39
CA PRO A 93 2.65 -16.05 -15.67
C PRO A 93 1.28 -16.68 -15.98
N GLU A 94 1.24 -17.65 -16.90
CA GLU A 94 0.01 -18.29 -17.40
C GLU A 94 -0.88 -18.90 -16.32
N VAL A 95 -0.31 -19.35 -15.20
CA VAL A 95 -1.08 -19.93 -14.08
C VAL A 95 -2.06 -18.93 -13.45
N TYR A 96 -1.79 -17.63 -13.57
CA TYR A 96 -2.56 -16.56 -12.93
C TYR A 96 -3.68 -16.00 -13.80
N TYR A 97 -3.92 -16.52 -15.00
CA TYR A 97 -5.02 -16.03 -15.83
C TYR A 97 -5.65 -17.12 -16.69
N GLU A 98 -6.85 -16.84 -17.17
CA GLU A 98 -7.52 -17.64 -18.19
C GLU A 98 -8.47 -16.77 -19.01
N LEU A 99 -8.55 -17.05 -20.32
CA LEU A 99 -9.54 -16.47 -21.22
C LEU A 99 -10.39 -17.63 -21.75
N PRO A 100 -11.50 -17.99 -21.08
CA PRO A 100 -12.26 -19.19 -21.41
C PRO A 100 -12.95 -19.11 -22.77
N GLU A 101 -13.44 -17.93 -23.14
CA GLU A 101 -14.20 -17.71 -24.39
C GLU A 101 -13.50 -16.64 -25.25
N PRO A 102 -12.42 -16.97 -25.97
CA PRO A 102 -11.63 -15.98 -26.70
C PRO A 102 -12.33 -15.43 -27.96
N LYS A 103 -13.42 -16.06 -28.41
CA LYS A 103 -14.14 -15.68 -29.63
C LYS A 103 -15.41 -14.93 -29.29
N VAL A 104 -15.59 -13.77 -29.93
CA VAL A 104 -16.80 -12.95 -29.83
C VAL A 104 -17.35 -12.67 -31.21
N THR A 105 -18.64 -12.36 -31.27
CA THR A 105 -19.34 -12.06 -32.52
C THR A 105 -20.00 -10.70 -32.43
N ILE A 106 -19.74 -9.84 -33.42
CA ILE A 106 -20.58 -8.67 -33.71
C ILE A 106 -21.66 -9.16 -34.67
N ALA A 107 -22.90 -9.25 -34.19
CA ALA A 107 -24.02 -9.70 -35.02
C ALA A 107 -24.29 -8.71 -36.16
N ALA A 108 -24.76 -9.22 -37.31
CA ALA A 108 -25.20 -8.38 -38.43
C ALA A 108 -26.14 -7.26 -37.95
N GLY A 109 -25.91 -6.03 -38.41
CA GLY A 109 -26.65 -4.84 -37.98
C GLY A 109 -26.23 -4.24 -36.62
N SER A 110 -25.36 -4.91 -35.85
CA SER A 110 -24.77 -4.37 -34.61
C SER A 110 -23.43 -3.68 -34.88
N VAL A 111 -22.99 -2.87 -33.92
CA VAL A 111 -21.65 -2.25 -33.89
C VAL A 111 -20.80 -2.74 -32.72
N ARG A 112 -21.35 -3.61 -31.86
CA ARG A 112 -20.69 -4.17 -30.70
C ARG A 112 -20.82 -5.68 -30.67
N SER A 113 -19.78 -6.34 -30.16
CA SER A 113 -19.76 -7.79 -30.00
C SER A 113 -20.52 -8.23 -28.75
N SER A 114 -20.77 -9.54 -28.65
CA SER A 114 -20.93 -10.18 -27.34
C SER A 114 -19.75 -9.86 -26.42
N GLU A 115 -19.99 -9.87 -25.12
CA GLU A 115 -18.94 -9.71 -24.11
C GLU A 115 -18.21 -11.05 -23.89
N THR A 116 -16.93 -10.98 -23.61
CA THR A 116 -16.16 -12.07 -22.98
C THR A 116 -15.37 -11.50 -21.80
N SER A 117 -14.69 -12.34 -21.02
CA SER A 117 -13.91 -11.88 -19.86
C SER A 117 -12.57 -12.58 -19.75
N ILE A 118 -11.53 -11.81 -19.47
CA ILE A 118 -10.26 -12.34 -18.96
C ILE A 118 -10.40 -12.50 -17.44
N HIS A 119 -10.08 -13.68 -16.92
CA HIS A 119 -10.08 -13.95 -15.49
C HIS A 119 -8.64 -13.98 -14.98
N PHE A 120 -8.42 -13.32 -13.86
CA PHE A 120 -7.19 -13.33 -13.10
C PHE A 120 -7.40 -14.16 -11.84
N LYS A 121 -6.52 -15.12 -11.58
CA LYS A 121 -6.65 -16.13 -10.53
C LYS A 121 -5.45 -16.09 -9.60
N ASP A 122 -5.66 -16.32 -8.31
CA ASP A 122 -4.59 -16.41 -7.30
C ASP A 122 -3.62 -15.21 -7.31
N ILE A 123 -4.09 -14.02 -7.70
CA ILE A 123 -3.20 -12.87 -7.90
C ILE A 123 -2.58 -12.35 -6.61
N ASN A 124 -3.18 -12.65 -5.46
CA ASN A 124 -2.60 -12.37 -4.14
C ASN A 124 -1.28 -13.12 -3.87
N ARG A 125 -0.94 -14.13 -4.67
CA ARG A 125 0.31 -14.91 -4.56
C ARG A 125 1.45 -14.35 -5.41
N LEU A 126 1.20 -13.33 -6.22
CA LEU A 126 2.22 -12.65 -7.02
C LEU A 126 3.17 -11.87 -6.10
N ASP A 127 4.43 -11.77 -6.52
CA ASP A 127 5.41 -10.91 -5.84
C ASP A 127 4.99 -9.44 -5.98
N ARG A 128 4.80 -8.77 -4.85
CA ARG A 128 4.27 -7.41 -4.81
C ARG A 128 5.30 -6.35 -5.21
N ASP A 129 6.59 -6.70 -5.21
CA ASP A 129 7.67 -5.82 -5.65
C ASP A 129 7.81 -5.79 -7.18
N SER A 130 7.24 -6.79 -7.85
CA SER A 130 7.21 -6.89 -9.31
C SER A 130 5.99 -6.20 -9.92
N VAL A 131 6.17 -5.63 -11.10
CA VAL A 131 5.05 -5.19 -11.97
C VAL A 131 4.84 -6.26 -13.02
N TYR A 132 3.64 -6.84 -13.06
CA TYR A 132 3.25 -7.82 -14.06
C TYR A 132 2.34 -7.20 -15.11
N VAL A 133 2.50 -7.62 -16.36
CA VAL A 133 1.66 -7.17 -17.46
C VAL A 133 1.14 -8.37 -18.24
N LEU A 134 -0.17 -8.36 -18.51
CA LEU A 134 -0.82 -9.25 -19.46
C LEU A 134 -1.39 -8.43 -20.62
N PRO A 135 -0.72 -8.41 -21.79
CA PRO A 135 -1.33 -7.91 -23.00
C PRO A 135 -2.41 -8.90 -23.47
N VAL A 136 -3.60 -8.41 -23.81
CA VAL A 136 -4.62 -9.18 -24.52
C VAL A 136 -4.88 -8.48 -25.85
N THR A 137 -4.76 -9.22 -26.95
CA THR A 137 -4.76 -8.66 -28.30
C THR A 137 -5.74 -9.38 -29.21
N ILE A 138 -6.28 -8.67 -30.20
CA ILE A 138 -7.01 -9.29 -31.30
C ILE A 138 -5.98 -9.98 -32.21
N VAL A 139 -6.11 -11.30 -32.39
CA VAL A 139 -5.26 -12.11 -33.27
C VAL A 139 -5.94 -12.45 -34.60
N HIS A 140 -7.27 -12.39 -34.63
CA HIS A 140 -8.05 -12.62 -35.83
C HIS A 140 -9.33 -11.79 -35.81
N ALA A 141 -9.72 -11.25 -36.96
CA ALA A 141 -11.00 -10.61 -37.20
C ALA A 141 -11.38 -10.73 -38.68
N ASP A 142 -12.68 -10.80 -38.99
CA ASP A 142 -13.17 -10.84 -40.38
C ASP A 142 -13.01 -9.48 -41.12
N LEU A 143 -12.69 -8.42 -40.38
CA LEU A 143 -12.41 -7.07 -40.88
C LEU A 143 -11.01 -6.60 -40.46
N PRO A 144 -10.43 -5.59 -41.15
CA PRO A 144 -9.16 -5.00 -40.73
C PRO A 144 -9.23 -4.47 -39.29
N VAL A 145 -8.17 -4.71 -38.52
CA VAL A 145 -8.09 -4.27 -37.11
C VAL A 145 -7.43 -2.90 -37.03
N LEU A 146 -7.97 -2.01 -36.20
CA LEU A 146 -7.34 -0.74 -35.87
C LEU A 146 -6.13 -0.99 -34.96
N GLN A 147 -4.91 -0.94 -35.52
CA GLN A 147 -3.67 -1.24 -34.81
C GLN A 147 -3.50 -0.46 -33.49
N SER A 148 -3.94 0.80 -33.44
CA SER A 148 -3.84 1.61 -32.23
C SER A 148 -4.73 1.11 -31.08
N ALA A 149 -5.77 0.32 -31.35
CA ALA A 149 -6.71 -0.20 -30.36
C ALA A 149 -6.86 -1.73 -30.47
N GLN A 150 -5.82 -2.39 -30.96
CA GLN A 150 -5.77 -3.84 -31.13
C GLN A 150 -5.45 -4.60 -29.82
N THR A 151 -4.77 -3.93 -28.89
CA THR A 151 -4.23 -4.53 -27.67
C THR A 151 -4.61 -3.68 -26.46
N ILE A 152 -5.10 -4.34 -25.41
CA ILE A 152 -5.25 -3.79 -24.06
C ILE A 152 -4.19 -4.43 -23.15
N TYR A 153 -3.64 -3.65 -22.22
CA TYR A 153 -2.65 -4.08 -21.25
C TYR A 153 -3.25 -4.10 -19.85
N TYR A 154 -3.31 -5.27 -19.24
CA TYR A 154 -3.67 -5.41 -17.83
C TYR A 154 -2.40 -5.40 -16.98
N VAL A 155 -2.26 -4.43 -16.08
CA VAL A 155 -1.07 -4.18 -15.28
C VAL A 155 -1.37 -4.51 -13.83
N LEU A 156 -0.70 -5.52 -13.27
CA LEU A 156 -0.83 -5.95 -11.89
C LEU A 156 0.38 -5.43 -11.11
N LYS A 157 0.13 -4.68 -10.04
CA LYS A 157 1.19 -4.12 -9.18
C LYS A 157 0.80 -4.16 -7.71
N GLY A 158 1.79 -4.28 -6.83
CA GLY A 158 1.58 -4.15 -5.39
C GLY A 158 0.89 -2.83 -5.04
N ALA A 159 -0.23 -2.89 -4.33
CA ALA A 159 -0.80 -1.70 -3.71
C ALA A 159 0.01 -1.33 -2.46
N ALA A 160 0.08 -0.04 -2.13
CA ALA A 160 0.43 0.36 -0.77
C ALA A 160 -0.65 -0.19 0.19
N LEU A 161 -0.22 -0.93 1.20
CA LEU A 161 -1.04 -1.32 2.36
C LEU A 161 -1.21 -0.15 3.33
N ILE A 162 -0.16 0.65 3.49
CA ILE A 162 -0.17 1.84 4.34
C ILE A 162 0.23 3.03 3.48
N ASN A 163 -0.63 4.04 3.45
CA ASN A 163 -0.49 5.25 2.64
C ASN A 163 -0.29 6.54 3.46
N VAL A 164 -0.47 6.45 4.78
CA VAL A 164 -0.27 7.53 5.73
C VAL A 164 0.14 6.95 7.07
N VAL A 165 1.04 7.64 7.78
CA VAL A 165 1.56 7.22 9.08
C VAL A 165 1.59 8.39 10.07
N ALA A 166 1.59 8.09 11.36
CA ALA A 166 1.74 9.09 12.41
C ALA A 166 3.23 9.45 12.61
N ASP A 167 3.56 10.73 12.54
CA ASP A 167 4.89 11.27 12.84
C ASP A 167 4.88 11.82 14.27
N MET A 168 5.71 11.23 15.14
CA MET A 168 5.72 11.46 16.59
C MET A 168 6.92 12.29 17.06
N GLU A 169 7.64 12.95 16.15
CA GLU A 169 8.69 13.88 16.56
C GLU A 169 8.11 14.97 17.49
N ASP A 170 8.72 15.13 18.67
CA ASP A 170 8.27 16.01 19.75
C ASP A 170 6.81 15.80 20.21
N ASN A 171 6.26 14.61 19.98
CA ASN A 171 4.91 14.22 20.40
C ASN A 171 4.91 12.83 21.06
N TYR A 172 3.75 12.38 21.50
CA TYR A 172 3.52 11.01 21.92
C TYR A 172 2.05 10.66 21.88
N LEU A 173 1.81 9.36 21.88
CA LEU A 173 0.52 8.75 22.10
C LEU A 173 0.48 8.14 23.50
N HIS A 174 -0.68 8.20 24.14
CA HIS A 174 -0.90 7.62 25.46
C HIS A 174 -2.33 7.09 25.61
N ILE A 175 -2.51 6.21 26.58
CA ILE A 175 -3.83 5.77 27.01
C ILE A 175 -4.26 6.64 28.19
N ASP A 176 -5.34 7.41 28.01
CA ASP A 176 -5.99 8.16 29.11
C ASP A 176 -6.58 7.20 30.14
N GLN A 177 -7.33 6.22 29.63
CA GLN A 177 -7.94 5.15 30.39
C GLN A 177 -8.11 3.93 29.48
N TRP A 178 -7.65 2.77 29.95
CA TRP A 178 -7.92 1.50 29.26
C TRP A 178 -9.42 1.19 29.32
N VAL A 179 -10.04 1.03 28.16
CA VAL A 179 -11.47 0.69 28.04
C VAL A 179 -11.69 -0.76 28.44
N THR A 180 -10.77 -1.64 28.03
CA THR A 180 -10.78 -3.06 28.40
C THR A 180 -9.47 -3.42 29.13
N PRO A 181 -9.28 -3.00 30.39
CA PRO A 181 -8.02 -3.20 31.12
C PRO A 181 -7.71 -4.67 31.39
N THR A 182 -8.73 -5.53 31.45
CA THR A 182 -8.58 -6.97 31.72
C THR A 182 -7.77 -7.71 30.67
N VAL A 183 -7.75 -7.23 29.42
CA VAL A 183 -6.96 -7.86 28.34
C VAL A 183 -5.48 -7.46 28.35
N VAL A 184 -5.10 -6.47 29.18
CA VAL A 184 -3.72 -5.98 29.30
C VAL A 184 -3.17 -6.04 30.73
N ASN A 185 -3.88 -6.68 31.65
CA ASN A 185 -3.46 -6.84 33.05
C ASN A 185 -3.06 -8.29 33.32
N ASN A 186 -2.00 -8.46 34.12
CA ASN A 186 -1.54 -9.74 34.64
C ASN A 186 -1.20 -10.74 33.53
N LEU A 187 -0.58 -10.26 32.45
CA LEU A 187 -0.18 -11.07 31.31
C LEU A 187 1.01 -11.96 31.67
N SER A 188 0.86 -13.27 31.45
CA SER A 188 1.98 -14.22 31.57
C SER A 188 2.82 -14.32 30.31
N GLN A 189 2.27 -13.94 29.17
CA GLN A 189 2.92 -13.89 27.87
C GLN A 189 2.58 -12.57 27.20
N VAL A 190 3.55 -11.98 26.52
CA VAL A 190 3.38 -10.70 25.82
C VAL A 190 4.17 -10.71 24.52
N THR A 191 3.55 -10.20 23.46
CA THR A 191 4.28 -9.68 22.29
C THR A 191 3.95 -8.21 22.08
N MET A 192 4.94 -7.34 22.00
CA MET A 192 4.78 -5.94 21.60
C MET A 192 5.51 -5.71 20.28
N GLU A 193 4.86 -5.06 19.31
CA GLU A 193 5.48 -4.81 18.01
C GLU A 193 5.11 -3.42 17.48
N ALA A 194 6.01 -2.84 16.69
CA ALA A 194 5.80 -1.57 16.01
C ALA A 194 6.59 -1.54 14.69
N LEU A 195 6.03 -0.90 13.68
CA LEU A 195 6.74 -0.51 12.48
C LEU A 195 7.19 0.94 12.64
N ILE A 196 8.50 1.19 12.67
CA ILE A 196 9.07 2.51 12.94
C ILE A 196 9.99 2.97 11.81
N ARG A 197 10.11 4.27 11.61
CA ARG A 197 11.15 4.87 10.77
C ARG A 197 11.80 6.03 11.52
N CYS A 198 12.98 5.79 12.08
CA CYS A 198 13.71 6.79 12.84
C CYS A 198 14.50 7.71 11.90
N ARG A 199 14.37 9.03 12.04
CA ARG A 199 15.15 10.00 11.26
C ARG A 199 16.58 10.13 11.76
N ASP A 200 16.77 10.11 13.07
CA ASP A 200 18.05 10.23 13.75
C ASP A 200 18.04 9.47 15.09
N TYR A 201 19.21 9.41 15.72
CA TYR A 201 19.43 8.84 17.05
C TYR A 201 20.28 9.80 17.90
N ASP A 202 20.01 11.11 17.80
CA ASP A 202 20.83 12.17 18.41
C ASP A 202 20.52 12.37 19.91
N ARG A 203 19.74 11.45 20.49
CA ARG A 203 19.25 11.47 21.86
C ARG A 203 19.87 10.33 22.63
N LEU A 204 19.98 10.51 23.95
CA LEU A 204 20.43 9.42 24.82
C LEU A 204 19.43 8.25 24.79
N ILE A 205 18.14 8.55 24.78
CA ILE A 205 17.04 7.59 24.76
C ILE A 205 15.98 8.08 23.77
N SER A 206 15.47 7.18 22.93
CA SER A 206 14.26 7.37 22.14
C SER A 206 13.23 6.29 22.48
N THR A 207 12.04 6.69 22.92
CA THR A 207 10.97 5.76 23.29
C THR A 207 10.25 5.21 22.07
N VAL A 208 10.13 3.88 21.98
CA VAL A 208 9.25 3.22 21.00
C VAL A 208 7.86 3.08 21.61
N MET A 209 7.66 2.13 22.51
CA MET A 209 6.38 1.92 23.19
C MET A 209 6.52 1.13 24.51
N GLY A 210 5.64 1.39 25.47
CA GLY A 210 5.57 0.66 26.74
C GLY A 210 5.47 1.56 27.99
N ILE A 211 5.83 0.99 29.14
CA ILE A 211 5.85 1.67 30.44
C ILE A 211 7.27 1.68 31.00
N GLU A 212 7.79 2.89 31.26
CA GLU A 212 9.13 3.09 31.83
C GLU A 212 9.30 2.32 33.14
N GLY A 213 10.43 1.63 33.28
CA GLY A 213 10.75 0.84 34.47
C GLY A 213 9.88 -0.40 34.68
N ARG A 214 9.03 -0.81 33.71
CA ARG A 214 8.25 -2.06 33.76
C ARG A 214 8.52 -2.94 32.55
N LEU A 215 8.08 -2.48 31.38
CA LEU A 215 8.33 -3.11 30.09
C LEU A 215 8.22 -2.01 29.03
N LEU A 216 9.36 -1.39 28.72
CA LEU A 216 9.46 -0.32 27.73
C LEU A 216 10.45 -0.72 26.65
N ILE A 217 10.00 -0.72 25.39
CA ILE A 217 10.90 -0.74 24.24
C ILE A 217 11.41 0.69 24.04
N ARG A 218 12.73 0.86 24.13
CA ARG A 218 13.43 2.12 23.83
C ARG A 218 14.67 1.86 22.98
N ILE A 219 15.28 2.92 22.47
CA ILE A 219 16.49 2.88 21.65
C ILE A 219 17.51 3.81 22.28
N GLY A 220 18.74 3.33 22.47
CA GLY A 220 19.80 4.05 23.17
C GLY A 220 19.61 4.11 24.69
N ASP A 221 20.72 4.29 25.39
CA ASP A 221 20.82 4.66 26.81
C ASP A 221 22.28 5.04 27.13
N ALA A 222 22.53 5.55 28.34
CA ALA A 222 23.88 5.71 28.86
C ALA A 222 24.61 4.35 28.86
N GLY A 223 25.74 4.29 28.14
CA GLY A 223 26.52 3.06 27.98
C GLY A 223 26.05 2.13 26.86
N PHE A 224 25.10 2.57 26.03
CA PHE A 224 24.61 1.85 24.85
C PHE A 224 24.83 2.68 23.57
N PRO A 225 25.01 2.05 22.39
CA PRO A 225 24.87 2.73 21.11
C PRO A 225 23.51 3.42 21.03
N SER A 226 23.48 4.67 20.56
CA SER A 226 22.25 5.48 20.53
C SER A 226 21.16 4.91 19.63
N ASN A 227 21.52 4.00 18.71
CA ASN A 227 20.62 3.34 17.78
C ASN A 227 20.33 1.86 18.11
N GLN A 228 20.75 1.35 19.27
CA GLN A 228 20.45 -0.03 19.67
C GLN A 228 19.14 -0.12 20.47
N ILE A 229 18.29 -1.11 20.17
CA ILE A 229 17.10 -1.40 20.98
C ILE A 229 17.49 -1.89 22.37
N GLN A 230 16.79 -1.38 23.39
CA GLN A 230 16.87 -1.81 24.77
C GLN A 230 15.46 -1.89 25.38
N ILE A 231 15.22 -2.93 26.18
CA ILE A 231 14.03 -3.13 26.99
C ILE A 231 14.34 -2.70 28.41
N ALA A 232 13.70 -1.61 28.85
CA ALA A 232 13.80 -1.16 30.23
C ALA A 232 12.75 -1.87 31.10
N THR A 233 13.19 -2.41 32.24
CA THR A 233 12.34 -3.21 33.13
C THR A 233 12.57 -2.89 34.60
N ASN A 234 11.72 -3.43 35.48
CA ASN A 234 11.84 -3.33 36.93
C ASN A 234 12.97 -4.20 37.53
N LYS A 235 13.62 -5.06 36.73
CA LYS A 235 14.74 -5.94 37.14
C LYS A 235 16.00 -5.67 36.31
N GLY A 236 16.16 -4.44 35.84
CA GLY A 236 17.27 -3.99 34.99
C GLY A 236 17.01 -4.19 33.51
N ASN A 237 17.94 -3.77 32.66
CA ASN A 237 17.69 -3.69 31.22
C ASN A 237 18.06 -4.98 30.48
N PHE A 238 17.61 -5.10 29.23
CA PHE A 238 17.95 -6.18 28.30
C PHE A 238 17.93 -5.63 26.86
N PRO A 239 18.80 -6.03 25.93
CA PRO A 239 19.97 -6.88 26.10
C PRO A 239 21.17 -6.06 26.62
N ASP A 240 22.35 -6.66 26.64
CA ASP A 240 23.60 -5.92 26.85
C ASP A 240 23.94 -5.03 25.63
N SER A 241 24.79 -4.03 25.85
CA SER A 241 25.26 -3.13 24.80
C SER A 241 26.09 -3.87 23.74
N ASP A 242 25.78 -3.63 22.46
CA ASP A 242 26.43 -4.23 21.30
C ASP A 242 26.34 -3.28 20.09
N SER A 243 27.48 -2.74 19.65
CA SER A 243 27.57 -1.81 18.52
C SER A 243 27.16 -2.40 17.17
N ASN A 244 27.01 -3.73 17.07
CA ASN A 244 26.58 -4.40 15.84
C ASN A 244 25.05 -4.53 15.73
N LYS A 245 24.31 -4.09 16.75
CA LYS A 245 22.83 -4.19 16.82
C LYS A 245 22.11 -2.87 16.60
N GLY A 246 22.80 -1.91 15.98
CA GLY A 246 22.25 -0.61 15.63
C GLY A 246 21.16 -0.71 14.57
N LEU A 247 20.13 0.12 14.72
CA LEU A 247 19.07 0.31 13.73
C LEU A 247 19.47 1.36 12.67
N PRO A 248 18.98 1.23 11.43
CA PRO A 248 19.24 2.20 10.37
C PRO A 248 18.36 3.46 10.53
N THR A 249 18.90 4.59 10.09
CA THR A 249 18.12 5.84 9.96
C THR A 249 17.37 5.89 8.62
N ASN A 250 16.21 6.53 8.60
CA ASN A 250 15.37 6.78 7.43
C ASN A 250 14.87 5.53 6.69
N GLU A 251 14.95 4.37 7.34
CA GLU A 251 14.47 3.08 6.85
C GLU A 251 13.36 2.54 7.74
N TRP A 252 12.31 1.99 7.10
CA TRP A 252 11.24 1.32 7.81
C TRP A 252 11.74 0.03 8.44
N THR A 253 11.61 -0.07 9.75
CA THR A 253 12.09 -1.18 10.56
C THR A 253 10.95 -1.71 11.41
N HIS A 254 10.61 -2.99 11.25
CA HIS A 254 9.70 -3.67 12.16
C HIS A 254 10.48 -4.13 13.39
N VAL A 255 10.04 -3.70 14.56
CA VAL A 255 10.63 -4.08 15.86
C VAL A 255 9.59 -4.85 16.66
N ALA A 256 10.00 -5.94 17.28
CA ALA A 256 9.14 -6.70 18.18
C ALA A 256 9.88 -7.21 19.41
N LEU A 257 9.13 -7.36 20.50
CA LEU A 257 9.54 -7.95 21.77
C LEU A 257 8.58 -9.10 22.09
N THR A 258 9.10 -10.29 22.38
CA THR A 258 8.33 -11.35 23.03
C THR A 258 8.83 -11.58 24.45
N TYR A 259 7.93 -11.90 25.37
CA TYR A 259 8.27 -12.24 26.75
C TYR A 259 7.33 -13.31 27.32
N ASP A 260 7.90 -14.35 27.93
CA ASP A 260 7.17 -15.35 28.73
C ASP A 260 7.61 -15.28 30.20
N SER A 261 6.66 -15.08 31.11
CA SER A 261 6.93 -14.95 32.55
C SER A 261 7.17 -16.28 33.26
N SER A 262 6.87 -17.42 32.64
CA SER A 262 7.02 -18.75 33.25
C SER A 262 8.48 -19.15 33.44
N ASP A 263 9.32 -18.83 32.46
CA ASP A 263 10.76 -19.07 32.46
C ASP A 263 11.58 -17.78 32.31
N GLY A 264 10.94 -16.66 31.95
CA GLY A 264 11.57 -15.38 31.70
C GLY A 264 12.13 -15.23 30.29
N ASP A 265 11.82 -16.11 29.33
CA ASP A 265 12.30 -16.02 27.94
C ASP A 265 11.92 -14.66 27.35
N MET A 266 12.91 -13.93 26.85
CA MET A 266 12.75 -12.62 26.25
C MET A 266 13.52 -12.56 24.94
N LYS A 267 12.84 -12.15 23.86
CA LYS A 267 13.45 -12.01 22.53
C LYS A 267 13.10 -10.68 21.91
N ILE A 268 14.07 -10.08 21.22
CA ILE A 268 13.91 -8.87 20.41
C ILE A 268 14.10 -9.28 18.95
N TYR A 269 13.19 -8.83 18.11
CA TYR A 269 13.20 -9.07 16.67
C TYR A 269 13.34 -7.74 15.93
N VAL A 270 14.12 -7.76 14.85
CA VAL A 270 14.24 -6.67 13.90
C VAL A 270 14.02 -7.22 12.50
N ASN A 271 13.04 -6.68 11.78
CA ASN A 271 12.63 -7.13 10.46
C ASN A 271 12.40 -8.65 10.40
N GLY A 272 11.66 -9.17 11.39
CA GLY A 272 11.32 -10.60 11.49
C GLY A 272 12.48 -11.53 11.90
N LYS A 273 13.67 -11.02 12.21
CA LYS A 273 14.84 -11.81 12.63
C LYS A 273 15.16 -11.58 14.10
N VAL A 274 15.47 -12.66 14.83
CA VAL A 274 15.95 -12.56 16.22
C VAL A 274 17.24 -11.73 16.24
N GLN A 275 17.20 -10.58 16.91
CA GLN A 275 18.36 -9.71 17.13
C GLN A 275 19.02 -10.03 18.48
N SER A 276 18.21 -10.26 19.51
CA SER A 276 18.67 -10.57 20.87
C SER A 276 17.74 -11.57 21.53
N GLN A 277 18.28 -12.47 22.35
CA GLN A 277 17.52 -13.45 23.11
C GLN A 277 18.20 -13.73 24.46
N GLY A 278 17.41 -14.04 25.48
CA GLY A 278 17.92 -14.38 26.80
C GLY A 278 16.79 -14.52 27.81
N THR A 279 17.16 -14.60 29.09
CA THR A 279 16.21 -14.78 30.19
C THR A 279 16.20 -13.56 31.11
N LYS A 280 15.01 -13.03 31.39
CA LYS A 280 14.79 -11.89 32.27
C LYS A 280 13.48 -12.04 33.06
N SER A 281 13.56 -12.55 34.29
CA SER A 281 12.37 -12.76 35.13
C SER A 281 11.85 -11.46 35.75
N ILE A 282 10.95 -10.76 35.05
CA ILE A 282 10.34 -9.49 35.49
C ILE A 282 8.96 -9.68 36.15
N GLY A 283 8.44 -10.92 36.15
CA GLY A 283 7.10 -11.26 36.61
C GLY A 283 6.04 -11.12 35.52
N ARG A 284 4.77 -11.15 35.90
CA ARG A 284 3.63 -10.90 34.99
C ARG A 284 3.53 -9.40 34.68
N VAL A 285 3.06 -9.06 33.50
CA VAL A 285 3.05 -7.68 32.98
C VAL A 285 1.63 -7.10 33.03
N SER A 286 1.50 -5.86 33.47
CA SER A 286 0.24 -5.12 33.46
C SER A 286 0.46 -3.74 32.87
N PHE A 287 -0.33 -3.39 31.86
CA PHE A 287 -0.28 -2.08 31.20
C PHE A 287 -1.39 -1.12 31.65
N ASP A 288 -2.35 -1.57 32.46
CA ASP A 288 -3.50 -0.81 32.97
C ASP A 288 -3.16 0.23 34.05
N VAL A 289 -1.97 0.84 33.93
CA VAL A 289 -1.51 1.92 34.79
C VAL A 289 -1.78 3.23 34.10
N ASN A 290 -2.39 4.16 34.84
CA ASN A 290 -2.81 5.46 34.33
C ASN A 290 -1.87 6.57 34.84
N GLY A 291 -1.92 7.73 34.18
CA GLY A 291 -1.16 8.92 34.58
C GLY A 291 0.30 8.89 34.09
N LYS A 292 1.19 9.55 34.85
CA LYS A 292 2.60 9.77 34.43
C LYS A 292 3.42 8.49 34.26
N ASP A 293 2.96 7.39 34.87
CA ASP A 293 3.56 6.05 34.79
C ASP A 293 2.80 5.14 33.82
N GLY A 294 2.00 5.73 32.93
CA GLY A 294 1.15 5.01 32.00
C GLY A 294 1.87 4.47 30.76
N PHE A 295 1.08 3.89 29.86
CA PHE A 295 1.55 3.38 28.58
C PHE A 295 1.71 4.51 27.56
N TYR A 296 2.89 4.58 26.95
CA TYR A 296 3.22 5.60 25.96
C TYR A 296 3.76 4.99 24.67
N ILE A 297 3.56 5.68 23.55
CA ILE A 297 4.25 5.46 22.27
C ILE A 297 4.91 6.77 21.85
N GLY A 298 6.16 6.72 21.38
CA GLY A 298 6.88 7.87 20.85
C GLY A 298 7.64 8.72 21.87
N ARG A 299 7.19 8.81 23.14
CA ARG A 299 7.92 9.48 24.24
C ARG A 299 7.39 9.03 25.60
N SER A 300 8.27 8.62 26.50
CA SER A 300 7.94 8.29 27.89
C SER A 300 8.85 9.05 28.87
N TYR A 301 8.37 9.24 30.10
CA TYR A 301 9.10 9.80 31.25
C TYR A 301 9.55 11.26 31.15
N GLU A 302 10.39 11.62 30.18
CA GLU A 302 10.98 12.96 30.01
C GLU A 302 10.72 13.56 28.63
N ASP A 303 10.74 14.89 28.52
CA ASP A 303 10.47 15.61 27.26
C ASP A 303 11.50 15.30 26.16
N ASN A 304 12.75 15.03 26.50
CA ASN A 304 13.83 14.76 25.54
C ASN A 304 13.96 13.28 25.11
N ARG A 305 13.07 12.39 25.56
CA ARG A 305 13.10 10.95 25.23
C ARG A 305 12.22 10.57 24.04
N TYR A 306 11.90 11.54 23.21
CA TYR A 306 11.03 11.30 22.05
C TYR A 306 11.78 10.54 20.95
N LEU A 307 11.04 9.81 20.13
CA LEU A 307 11.54 9.24 18.89
C LEU A 307 11.27 10.25 17.77
N ALA A 308 12.33 10.74 17.11
CA ALA A 308 12.19 11.52 15.89
C ALA A 308 11.91 10.58 14.72
N GLY A 309 10.64 10.46 14.34
CA GLY A 309 10.28 9.51 13.30
C GLY A 309 8.81 9.17 13.24
N GLU A 310 8.52 8.27 12.32
CA GLU A 310 7.17 7.82 12.02
C GLU A 310 6.87 6.44 12.63
N PHE A 311 5.61 6.23 13.00
CA PHE A 311 5.08 5.00 13.58
C PHE A 311 3.93 4.46 12.75
N SER A 312 3.86 3.14 12.64
CA SER A 312 2.74 2.38 12.11
C SER A 312 2.65 1.02 12.80
N GLU A 313 1.51 0.35 12.66
CA GLU A 313 1.36 -1.07 13.06
C GLU A 313 1.83 -1.37 14.50
N CYS A 314 1.46 -0.52 15.45
CA CYS A 314 1.78 -0.71 16.86
C CYS A 314 0.78 -1.69 17.49
N ARG A 315 1.25 -2.79 18.08
CA ARG A 315 0.38 -3.87 18.58
C ARG A 315 0.83 -4.41 19.93
N ILE A 316 -0.14 -4.91 20.69
CA ILE A 316 0.08 -5.72 21.90
C ILE A 316 -0.69 -7.03 21.74
N TRP A 317 0.00 -8.14 21.99
CA TRP A 317 -0.56 -9.47 22.05
C TRP A 317 -0.36 -10.04 23.46
N ASN A 318 -1.30 -10.86 23.93
CA ASN A 318 -1.20 -11.59 25.20
C ASN A 318 -0.67 -13.03 25.04
N VAL A 319 -0.02 -13.30 23.92
CA VAL A 319 0.68 -14.55 23.58
C VAL A 319 2.11 -14.24 23.16
N VAL A 320 2.99 -15.24 23.22
CA VAL A 320 4.30 -15.19 22.56
C VAL A 320 4.12 -15.59 21.10
N ARG A 321 4.23 -14.63 20.18
CA ARG A 321 4.22 -14.92 18.74
C ARG A 321 5.53 -15.58 18.32
N THR A 322 5.42 -16.50 17.38
CA THR A 322 6.57 -17.14 16.74
C THR A 322 7.31 -16.15 15.83
N GLN A 323 8.58 -16.44 15.54
CA GLN A 323 9.37 -15.63 14.61
C GLN A 323 8.71 -15.53 13.23
N GLU A 324 8.13 -16.62 12.73
CA GLU A 324 7.46 -16.66 11.43
C GLU A 324 6.23 -15.76 11.40
N GLU A 325 5.40 -15.80 12.45
CA GLU A 325 4.22 -14.93 12.56
C GLU A 325 4.60 -13.44 12.59
N ILE A 326 5.68 -13.10 13.29
CA ILE A 326 6.26 -11.74 13.36
C ILE A 326 6.79 -11.32 11.99
N ALA A 327 7.53 -12.19 11.29
CA ALA A 327 8.15 -11.90 10.01
C ALA A 327 7.14 -11.73 8.86
N ASN A 328 6.05 -12.51 8.86
CA ASN A 328 5.11 -12.54 7.75
C ASN A 328 4.10 -11.40 7.75
N ASN A 329 3.87 -10.75 8.91
CA ASN A 329 2.78 -9.78 9.09
C ASN A 329 3.21 -8.40 9.64
N PRO A 330 4.29 -7.77 9.12
CA PRO A 330 4.77 -6.50 9.66
C PRO A 330 3.92 -5.28 9.27
N PHE A 331 3.06 -5.41 8.25
CA PHE A 331 2.29 -4.29 7.67
C PHE A 331 0.78 -4.35 7.95
N GLU A 332 0.25 -5.51 8.29
CA GLU A 332 -1.18 -5.70 8.62
C GLU A 332 -1.37 -7.04 9.34
N VAL A 333 -2.38 -7.11 10.21
CA VAL A 333 -2.96 -8.35 10.75
C VAL A 333 -4.48 -8.22 10.81
N GLU A 334 -5.19 -9.35 10.89
CA GLU A 334 -6.62 -9.36 11.13
C GLU A 334 -6.91 -8.84 12.56
N PRO A 335 -7.74 -7.79 12.74
CA PRO A 335 -8.00 -7.21 14.06
C PRO A 335 -8.65 -8.15 15.08
N GLU A 336 -9.27 -9.23 14.62
CA GLU A 336 -9.90 -10.28 15.43
C GLU A 336 -8.97 -11.48 15.69
N SER A 337 -7.68 -11.38 15.31
CA SER A 337 -6.71 -12.46 15.53
C SER A 337 -6.64 -12.87 17.01
N GLU A 338 -6.60 -14.19 17.26
CA GLU A 338 -6.50 -14.71 18.62
C GLU A 338 -5.25 -14.16 19.32
N GLY A 339 -5.45 -13.65 20.53
CA GLY A 339 -4.41 -13.08 21.38
C GLY A 339 -4.02 -11.64 21.07
N LEU A 340 -4.57 -10.99 20.03
CA LEU A 340 -4.39 -9.57 19.77
C LEU A 340 -5.26 -8.74 20.73
N VAL A 341 -4.64 -7.93 21.60
CA VAL A 341 -5.35 -7.20 22.66
C VAL A 341 -5.37 -5.68 22.45
N ALA A 342 -4.47 -5.15 21.63
CA ALA A 342 -4.53 -3.78 21.14
C ALA A 342 -3.84 -3.67 19.78
N TYR A 343 -4.44 -2.92 18.84
CA TYR A 343 -3.89 -2.75 17.50
C TYR A 343 -4.10 -1.33 16.99
N TRP A 344 -3.04 -0.55 16.97
CA TRP A 344 -3.01 0.82 16.46
C TRP A 344 -2.25 0.85 15.13
N LYS A 345 -2.99 0.97 14.02
CA LYS A 345 -2.38 1.06 12.68
C LYS A 345 -1.57 2.36 12.50
N CYS A 346 -1.89 3.39 13.28
CA CYS A 346 -1.35 4.75 13.19
C CYS A 346 -1.43 5.30 11.75
N ASN A 347 -2.54 5.06 11.07
CA ASN A 347 -2.79 5.46 9.68
C ASN A 347 -4.14 6.19 9.51
N ASP A 348 -4.69 6.75 10.59
CA ASP A 348 -5.99 7.42 10.60
C ASP A 348 -6.03 8.66 9.68
N GLY A 349 -4.88 9.30 9.46
CA GLY A 349 -4.68 10.35 8.45
C GLY A 349 -5.22 11.74 8.84
N ALA A 350 -5.95 11.84 9.94
CA ALA A 350 -6.41 13.10 10.53
C ALA A 350 -6.72 12.93 12.02
N GLY A 351 -6.83 14.06 12.73
CA GLY A 351 -7.20 14.07 14.15
C GLY A 351 -6.04 13.76 15.09
N ASN A 352 -6.38 13.65 16.38
CA ASN A 352 -5.45 13.52 17.52
C ASN A 352 -5.68 12.22 18.32
N THR A 353 -6.43 11.30 17.73
CA THR A 353 -6.73 9.99 18.30
C THR A 353 -6.26 8.95 17.31
N VAL A 354 -5.54 7.94 17.79
CA VAL A 354 -5.18 6.76 17.00
C VAL A 354 -6.09 5.62 17.43
N LYS A 355 -6.86 5.09 16.49
CA LYS A 355 -7.86 4.06 16.76
C LYS A 355 -7.19 2.73 17.11
N ASP A 356 -7.74 2.06 18.12
CA ASP A 356 -7.54 0.63 18.36
C ASP A 356 -8.52 -0.14 17.46
N HIS A 357 -7.97 -0.94 16.56
CA HIS A 357 -8.72 -1.72 15.58
C HIS A 357 -9.30 -3.01 16.16
N THR A 358 -8.87 -3.43 17.36
CA THR A 358 -9.50 -4.57 18.05
C THR A 358 -10.88 -4.18 18.60
N ALA A 359 -11.66 -5.18 19.00
CA ALA A 359 -12.92 -4.96 19.70
C ALA A 359 -12.75 -4.34 21.11
N ASN A 360 -11.52 -4.18 21.62
CA ASN A 360 -11.26 -3.71 22.97
C ASN A 360 -11.35 -2.19 23.13
N GLY A 361 -11.28 -1.43 22.03
CA GLY A 361 -11.51 0.02 22.01
C GLY A 361 -10.48 0.86 22.77
N ASN A 362 -9.26 0.36 22.99
CA ASN A 362 -8.20 1.03 23.74
C ASN A 362 -7.52 2.11 22.90
N HIS A 363 -8.26 3.12 22.45
CA HIS A 363 -7.74 4.19 21.58
C HIS A 363 -6.66 5.02 22.29
N LEU A 364 -5.67 5.47 21.52
CA LEU A 364 -4.62 6.35 22.02
C LEU A 364 -4.96 7.82 21.75
N ALA A 365 -4.64 8.70 22.69
CA ALA A 365 -4.70 10.15 22.52
C ALA A 365 -3.29 10.73 22.34
N SER A 366 -3.15 11.80 21.56
CA SER A 366 -1.90 12.53 21.44
C SER A 366 -1.82 13.75 22.37
N LYS A 367 -0.61 14.16 22.77
CA LYS A 367 -0.42 15.43 23.51
C LYS A 367 -0.66 16.64 22.63
N ASN A 368 -0.03 16.65 21.46
CA ASN A 368 -0.11 17.71 20.47
C ASN A 368 -0.80 17.19 19.20
N ALA A 369 -1.11 18.09 18.27
CA ALA A 369 -1.64 17.70 16.97
C ALA A 369 -0.75 16.66 16.28
N ILE A 370 -1.34 15.56 15.78
CA ILE A 370 -0.57 14.53 15.07
C ILE A 370 -0.21 15.07 13.68
N LYS A 371 1.07 14.97 13.32
CA LYS A 371 1.52 15.15 11.95
C LYS A 371 1.33 13.82 11.21
N TRP A 372 0.49 13.83 10.19
CA TRP A 372 0.22 12.68 9.33
C TRP A 372 1.10 12.76 8.09
N THR A 373 1.98 11.78 7.91
CA THR A 373 2.97 11.76 6.82
C THR A 373 2.53 10.77 5.74
N PRO A 374 2.33 11.21 4.49
CA PRO A 374 2.04 10.31 3.37
C PRO A 374 3.20 9.35 3.10
N VAL A 375 2.89 8.08 2.86
CA VAL A 375 3.85 7.03 2.54
C VAL A 375 3.28 6.05 1.50
N SER A 376 4.08 5.07 1.10
CA SER A 376 3.62 3.93 0.30
C SER A 376 4.36 2.70 0.81
N LEU A 377 3.73 1.93 1.69
CA LEU A 377 4.30 0.73 2.29
C LEU A 377 3.62 -0.56 1.82
N PRO A 378 4.34 -1.68 1.62
CA PRO A 378 5.80 -1.80 1.72
C PRO A 378 6.51 -0.85 0.76
N ALA A 379 7.63 -0.28 1.21
CA ALA A 379 8.43 0.59 0.34
C ALA A 379 8.94 -0.27 -0.81
N LYS A 380 8.76 0.20 -2.06
CA LYS A 380 9.30 -0.51 -3.22
C LYS A 380 10.81 -0.66 -3.04
N SER A 381 11.33 -1.84 -3.34
CA SER A 381 12.77 -2.03 -3.51
C SER A 381 13.28 -1.00 -4.52
N LYS A 382 14.32 -0.24 -4.13
CA LYS A 382 14.94 0.78 -4.99
C LYS A 382 15.85 0.14 -6.02
#